data_AF-A0A8D8NV84-F1
#
_entry.id   AF-A0A8D8NV84-F1
#
_cell.length_a   1.000
_cell.length_b   1.000
_cell.length_c   1.000
_cell.angle_alpha   90.00
_cell.angle_beta   90.00
_cell.angle_gamma   90.00
#
_symmetry.space_group_name_H-M   'P 1'
#
loop_
_entity.id
_entity.type
_entity.pdbx_description
1 polymer ?
#
loop_
_entity_poly.entity_id
_entity_poly.type
_entity_poly.pdbx_seq_one_letter_code
_entity_poly.pdbx_strand_id
1 'polypeptide(L)'
;MCGIFCFISKTDFTGAQEEILSHCQCHLQNRGPDETGRLEFDSRVLLLGTVLWQQGATPCRQPVEDDRFALLFNGDLFMDRDGPPEDSDTRWLFRQIVVTRGEAEELRELFGVLKGPFSLVLLDKVRRRVYFGRDCFGRNSLLVAVSEDGIVVSSALGNKVQQKTVELPPNGIYYVDLTEDNLDLHI
;
A
#
# COMPACT_ATOMS: atom_id res chain seq x y z
N MET A 1 10.83 6.00 8.37
CA MET A 1 9.80 5.88 7.31
C MET A 1 9.25 4.49 7.39
N CYS A 2 7.94 4.32 7.37
CA CYS A 2 7.29 3.00 7.40
C CYS A 2 7.69 2.15 6.18
N GLY A 3 7.56 0.84 6.30
CA GLY A 3 7.67 -0.11 5.19
C GLY A 3 6.30 -0.53 4.66
N ILE A 4 6.19 -0.54 3.34
CA ILE A 4 5.07 -1.11 2.59
C ILE A 4 5.59 -2.34 1.83
N PHE A 5 4.84 -3.44 1.89
CA PHE A 5 4.98 -4.59 1.02
C PHE A 5 3.59 -5.07 0.59
N CYS A 6 3.43 -5.32 -0.71
CA CYS A 6 2.25 -5.88 -1.31
C CYS A 6 2.67 -6.88 -2.39
N PHE A 7 2.15 -8.09 -2.34
CA PHE A 7 2.27 -9.07 -3.41
C PHE A 7 0.88 -9.37 -3.98
N ILE A 8 0.75 -9.33 -5.30
CA ILE A 8 -0.47 -9.62 -6.05
C ILE A 8 -0.18 -10.79 -6.98
N SER A 9 -0.77 -11.94 -6.69
CA SER A 9 -0.56 -13.19 -7.40
C SER A 9 -1.52 -13.35 -8.58
N LYS A 10 -1.03 -13.87 -9.71
CA LYS A 10 -1.88 -14.21 -10.86
C LYS A 10 -2.83 -15.36 -10.54
N THR A 11 -2.34 -16.32 -9.75
CA THR A 11 -3.08 -17.51 -9.30
C THR A 11 -3.04 -17.61 -7.78
N ASP A 12 -3.70 -18.58 -7.18
CA ASP A 12 -3.61 -18.80 -5.74
C ASP A 12 -2.14 -18.99 -5.30
N PHE A 13 -1.84 -18.55 -4.08
CA PHE A 13 -0.50 -18.59 -3.52
C PHE A 13 0.15 -19.97 -3.61
N THR A 14 1.33 -20.01 -4.22
CA THR A 14 2.17 -21.21 -4.35
C THR A 14 3.38 -21.20 -3.40
N GLY A 15 3.58 -20.10 -2.65
CA GLY A 15 4.74 -19.90 -1.76
C GLY A 15 5.70 -18.80 -2.22
N ALA A 16 5.62 -18.39 -3.49
CA ALA A 16 6.46 -17.32 -4.05
C ALA A 16 6.34 -16.00 -3.26
N GLN A 17 5.15 -15.68 -2.77
CA GLN A 17 4.89 -14.50 -1.95
C GLN A 17 5.73 -14.46 -0.66
N GLU A 18 5.93 -15.62 -0.02
CA GLU A 18 6.71 -15.73 1.21
C GLU A 18 8.20 -15.69 0.94
N GLU A 19 8.64 -16.34 -0.14
CA GLU A 19 10.04 -16.30 -0.57
C GLU A 19 10.45 -14.85 -0.85
N ILE A 20 9.65 -14.11 -1.63
CA ILE A 20 9.92 -12.70 -1.94
C ILE A 20 9.87 -11.84 -0.67
N LEU A 21 8.89 -12.04 0.19
CA LEU A 21 8.80 -11.30 1.46
C LEU A 21 10.02 -11.53 2.33
N SER A 22 10.53 -12.78 2.42
CA SER A 22 11.72 -13.12 3.22
C SER A 22 12.96 -12.32 2.78
N HIS A 23 13.07 -12.00 1.49
CA HIS A 23 14.16 -11.19 0.95
C HIS A 23 14.02 -9.69 1.28
N CYS A 24 12.81 -9.24 1.62
CA CYS A 24 12.52 -7.85 1.92
C CYS A 24 12.43 -7.58 3.43
N GLN A 25 12.21 -8.62 4.23
CA GLN A 25 11.80 -8.51 5.63
C GLN A 25 12.74 -7.65 6.49
N CYS A 26 14.06 -7.84 6.38
CA CYS A 26 15.02 -7.05 7.16
C CYS A 26 15.00 -5.56 6.76
N HIS A 27 14.86 -5.26 5.46
CA HIS A 27 14.78 -3.89 4.95
C HIS A 27 13.50 -3.19 5.39
N LEU A 28 12.38 -3.91 5.39
CA LEU A 28 11.10 -3.42 5.88
C LEU A 28 11.12 -3.21 7.39
N GLN A 29 11.68 -4.14 8.16
CA GLN A 29 11.75 -4.00 9.63
C GLN A 29 12.66 -2.84 10.07
N ASN A 30 13.77 -2.61 9.37
CA ASN A 30 14.65 -1.46 9.63
C ASN A 30 13.97 -0.11 9.36
N ARG A 31 12.96 -0.10 8.48
CA ARG A 31 12.16 1.09 8.17
C ARG A 31 11.16 1.40 9.29
N GLY A 32 10.46 0.39 9.80
CA GLY A 32 9.43 0.53 10.83
C GLY A 32 9.51 -0.55 11.91
N PRO A 33 10.33 -0.38 12.96
CA PRO A 33 10.55 -1.41 13.96
C PRO A 33 9.46 -1.48 15.05
N ASP A 34 8.58 -0.48 15.14
CA ASP A 34 7.70 -0.29 16.30
C ASP A 34 6.44 -1.17 16.27
N GLU A 35 5.91 -1.44 15.07
CA GLU A 35 4.71 -2.26 14.90
C GLU A 35 4.68 -2.88 13.49
N THR A 36 4.14 -4.10 13.38
CA THR A 36 4.02 -4.83 12.12
C THR A 36 2.64 -5.47 11.99
N GLY A 37 1.99 -5.27 10.85
CA GLY A 37 0.74 -5.94 10.51
C GLY A 37 0.82 -6.62 9.16
N ARG A 38 -0.04 -7.63 8.99
CA ARG A 38 -0.13 -8.47 7.81
C ARG A 38 -1.59 -8.77 7.53
N LEU A 39 -1.96 -8.77 6.25
CA LEU A 39 -3.27 -9.19 5.77
C LEU A 39 -3.09 -10.05 4.53
N GLU A 40 -3.82 -11.15 4.46
CA GLU A 40 -4.02 -11.91 3.23
C GLU A 40 -5.46 -11.79 2.77
N PHE A 41 -5.64 -11.66 1.46
CA PHE A 41 -6.95 -11.60 0.84
C PHE A 41 -7.00 -12.55 -0.36
N ASP A 42 -8.04 -13.40 -0.36
CA ASP A 42 -8.38 -14.28 -1.49
C ASP A 42 -7.25 -15.20 -1.96
N SER A 43 -6.32 -15.56 -1.07
CA SER A 43 -5.11 -16.34 -1.42
C SER A 43 -4.31 -15.78 -2.60
N ARG A 44 -4.48 -14.48 -2.90
CA ARG A 44 -3.85 -13.81 -4.05
C ARG A 44 -3.21 -12.48 -3.69
N VAL A 45 -3.61 -11.84 -2.59
CA VAL A 45 -3.03 -10.57 -2.14
C VAL A 45 -2.44 -10.71 -0.76
N LEU A 46 -1.15 -10.38 -0.61
CA LEU A 46 -0.45 -10.32 0.66
C LEU A 46 -0.01 -8.88 0.92
N LEU A 47 -0.55 -8.27 1.96
CA LEU A 47 -0.16 -6.95 2.44
C LEU A 47 0.64 -7.08 3.73
N LEU A 48 1.74 -6.35 3.84
CA LEU A 48 2.52 -6.21 5.06
C LEU A 48 2.97 -4.77 5.25
N GLY A 49 2.71 -4.23 6.44
CA GLY A 49 3.11 -2.90 6.86
C GLY A 49 4.03 -2.97 8.06
N THR A 50 5.15 -2.24 8.01
CA THR A 50 6.04 -2.03 9.16
C THR A 50 6.04 -0.55 9.51
N VAL A 51 5.81 -0.21 10.77
CA VAL A 51 5.49 1.16 11.20
C VAL A 51 6.64 1.73 12.01
N LEU A 52 7.09 2.91 11.62
CA LEU A 52 7.89 3.79 12.47
C LEU A 52 6.92 4.80 13.08
N TRP A 53 6.73 4.75 14.38
CA TRP A 53 5.74 5.57 15.04
C TRP A 53 6.25 7.00 15.23
N GLN A 54 5.68 7.92 14.45
CA GLN A 54 5.99 9.36 14.52
C GLN A 54 4.74 10.23 14.73
N GLN A 55 3.56 9.64 14.58
CA GLN A 55 2.29 10.35 14.57
C GLN A 55 1.22 9.63 15.38
N GLY A 56 0.35 10.43 16.01
CA GLY A 56 -0.76 9.98 16.83
C GLY A 56 -0.37 9.43 18.19
N ALA A 57 -1.36 9.20 19.06
CA ALA A 57 -1.14 8.86 20.46
C ALA A 57 -0.52 7.46 20.70
N THR A 58 -0.68 6.54 19.76
CA THR A 58 -0.15 5.18 19.81
C THR A 58 0.32 4.74 18.42
N PRO A 59 1.22 3.75 18.31
CA PRO A 59 1.51 3.11 17.02
C PRO A 59 0.23 2.69 16.31
N CYS A 60 0.16 3.00 15.01
CA CYS A 60 -0.97 2.61 14.17
C CYS A 60 -0.57 1.39 13.36
N ARG A 61 -0.92 0.19 13.84
CA ARG A 61 -0.70 -1.07 13.13
C ARG A 61 -1.29 -1.00 11.72
N GLN A 62 -0.55 -1.48 10.71
CA GLN A 62 -0.95 -1.47 9.31
C GLN A 62 -0.80 -2.86 8.66
N PRO A 63 -1.72 -3.33 7.80
CA PRO A 63 -2.82 -2.56 7.21
C PRO A 63 -3.89 -2.11 8.21
N VAL A 64 -4.42 -0.91 8.03
CA VAL A 64 -5.67 -0.48 8.70
C VAL A 64 -6.81 -0.94 7.81
N GLU A 65 -7.81 -1.62 8.37
CA GLU A 65 -8.86 -2.25 7.57
C GLU A 65 -10.26 -2.19 8.18
N ASP A 66 -11.26 -2.38 7.33
CA ASP A 66 -12.64 -2.69 7.65
C ASP A 66 -13.14 -3.84 6.75
N ASP A 67 -14.45 -4.08 6.70
CA ASP A 67 -15.05 -5.14 5.89
C ASP A 67 -14.77 -4.99 4.38
N ARG A 68 -14.41 -3.78 3.91
CA ARG A 68 -14.23 -3.47 2.49
C ARG A 68 -12.80 -3.06 2.14
N PHE A 69 -12.18 -2.20 2.92
CA PHE A 69 -10.91 -1.59 2.59
C PHE A 69 -9.79 -2.09 3.49
N ALA A 70 -8.58 -2.17 2.95
CA ALA A 70 -7.35 -2.29 3.73
C ALA A 70 -6.27 -1.36 3.18
N LEU A 71 -5.69 -0.52 4.03
CA LEU A 71 -4.74 0.52 3.65
C LEU A 71 -3.37 0.30 4.30
N LEU A 72 -2.34 0.33 3.46
CA LEU A 72 -0.95 0.61 3.83
C LEU A 72 -0.63 2.04 3.39
N PHE A 73 -0.06 2.83 4.30
CA PHE A 73 0.31 4.22 4.06
C PHE A 73 1.67 4.53 4.70
N ASN A 74 2.57 5.10 3.90
CA ASN A 74 3.84 5.64 4.33
C ASN A 74 3.93 7.09 3.85
N GLY A 75 3.78 8.06 4.74
CA GLY A 75 3.79 9.46 4.38
C GLY A 75 3.46 10.39 5.54
N ASP A 76 3.53 11.68 5.24
CA ASP A 76 3.14 12.78 6.12
C ASP A 76 2.23 13.72 5.33
N LEU A 77 1.02 13.98 5.81
CA LEU A 77 0.06 14.86 5.19
C LEU A 77 0.23 16.29 5.73
N PHE A 78 0.52 17.23 4.83
CA PHE A 78 0.67 18.66 5.08
C PHE A 78 -0.55 19.43 4.59
N MET A 79 -1.69 19.18 5.24
CA MET A 79 -2.96 19.85 4.98
C MET A 79 -3.78 19.96 6.25
N ASP A 80 -4.75 20.87 6.25
CA ASP A 80 -5.75 20.92 7.31
C ASP A 80 -6.61 19.66 7.25
N ARG A 81 -6.76 19.00 8.39
CA ARG A 81 -7.52 17.76 8.57
C ARG A 81 -8.66 18.01 9.54
N ASP A 82 -9.81 17.45 9.26
CA ASP A 82 -10.91 17.36 10.21
C ASP A 82 -10.69 16.19 11.20
N GLY A 83 -11.39 16.24 12.33
CA GLY A 83 -11.32 15.21 13.36
C GLY A 83 -10.26 15.43 14.44
N PRO A 84 -9.96 14.39 15.24
CA PRO A 84 -9.10 14.50 16.40
C PRO A 84 -7.65 14.85 16.04
N PRO A 85 -7.01 15.84 16.70
CA PRO A 85 -5.63 16.22 16.43
C PRO A 85 -4.62 15.10 16.73
N GLU A 86 -4.97 14.16 17.59
CA GLU A 86 -4.17 12.98 17.96
C GLU A 86 -4.25 11.81 16.96
N ASP A 87 -4.99 11.96 15.85
CA ASP A 87 -5.02 10.93 14.82
C ASP A 87 -3.80 10.97 13.91
N SER A 88 -3.22 9.79 13.68
CA SER A 88 -2.21 9.60 12.64
C SER A 88 -2.80 9.87 11.26
N ASP A 89 -1.95 10.29 10.32
CA ASP A 89 -2.36 10.52 8.94
C ASP A 89 -3.00 9.28 8.32
N THR A 90 -2.48 8.09 8.65
CA THR A 90 -3.05 6.81 8.20
C THR A 90 -4.50 6.64 8.65
N ARG A 91 -4.81 6.89 9.93
CA ARG A 91 -6.17 6.71 10.46
C ARG A 91 -7.14 7.74 9.88
N TRP A 92 -6.69 8.99 9.78
CA TRP A 92 -7.47 10.04 9.14
C TRP A 92 -7.80 9.67 7.70
N LEU A 93 -6.78 9.32 6.89
CA LEU A 93 -6.95 8.95 5.48
C LEU A 93 -7.86 7.74 5.33
N PHE A 94 -7.70 6.72 6.18
CA PHE A 94 -8.54 5.53 6.13
C PHE A 94 -10.02 5.85 6.36
N ARG A 95 -10.35 6.73 7.31
CA ARG A 95 -11.75 7.16 7.51
C ARG A 95 -12.32 7.87 6.29
N GLN A 96 -11.52 8.76 5.67
CA GLN A 96 -11.96 9.45 4.46
C GLN A 96 -12.21 8.46 3.31
N ILE A 97 -11.34 7.43 3.16
CA ILE A 97 -11.53 6.34 2.20
C ILE A 97 -12.85 5.60 2.46
N VAL A 98 -13.15 5.24 3.71
CA VAL A 98 -14.41 4.55 4.06
C VAL A 98 -15.64 5.39 3.71
N VAL A 99 -15.58 6.71 3.92
CA VAL A 99 -16.68 7.64 3.58
C VAL A 99 -17.01 7.61 2.10
N THR A 100 -16.01 7.42 1.22
CA THR A 100 -16.24 7.35 -0.23
C THR A 100 -17.14 6.20 -0.67
N ARG A 101 -17.34 5.19 0.21
CA ARG A 101 -18.04 3.94 -0.12
C ARG A 101 -17.51 3.32 -1.42
N GLY A 102 -16.24 3.55 -1.70
CA GLY A 102 -15.52 3.17 -2.89
C GLY A 102 -16.01 3.78 -4.19
N GLU A 103 -16.88 4.78 -4.20
CA GLU A 103 -17.19 5.49 -5.44
C GLU A 103 -15.89 5.99 -6.07
N ALA A 104 -15.62 5.58 -7.31
CA ALA A 104 -14.31 5.75 -7.93
C ALA A 104 -13.95 7.23 -8.08
N GLU A 105 -14.96 8.06 -8.38
CA GLU A 105 -14.77 9.50 -8.49
C GLU A 105 -14.48 10.15 -7.14
N GLU A 106 -15.18 9.74 -6.06
CA GLU A 106 -14.92 10.24 -4.71
C GLU A 106 -13.53 9.84 -4.20
N LEU A 107 -13.08 8.60 -4.48
CA LEU A 107 -11.71 8.16 -4.20
C LEU A 107 -10.68 8.98 -4.97
N ARG A 108 -10.94 9.24 -6.25
CA ARG A 108 -10.06 10.04 -7.11
C ARG A 108 -9.96 11.48 -6.61
N GLU A 109 -11.08 12.08 -6.22
CA GLU A 109 -11.12 13.42 -5.62
C GLU A 109 -10.35 13.45 -4.30
N LEU A 110 -10.56 12.46 -3.41
CA LEU A 110 -9.84 12.34 -2.15
C LEU A 110 -8.32 12.27 -2.36
N PHE A 111 -7.84 11.41 -3.26
CA PHE A 111 -6.40 11.33 -3.56
C PHE A 111 -5.86 12.60 -4.22
N GLY A 112 -6.68 13.29 -5.01
CA GLY A 112 -6.31 14.54 -5.68
C GLY A 112 -6.11 15.73 -4.74
N VAL A 113 -6.70 15.71 -3.54
CA VAL A 113 -6.56 16.78 -2.55
C VAL A 113 -5.46 16.53 -1.51
N LEU A 114 -4.87 15.33 -1.47
CA LEU A 114 -3.79 15.02 -0.54
C LEU A 114 -2.57 15.89 -0.80
N LYS A 115 -2.04 16.49 0.27
CA LYS A 115 -0.80 17.29 0.22
C LYS A 115 0.22 16.69 1.15
N GLY A 116 1.46 16.51 0.67
CA GLY A 116 2.56 15.95 1.46
C GLY A 116 3.23 14.77 0.75
N PRO A 117 4.41 14.32 1.23
CA PRO A 117 5.06 13.11 0.72
C PRO A 117 4.28 11.87 1.14
N PHE A 118 3.96 10.98 0.19
CA PHE A 118 3.31 9.72 0.54
C PHE A 118 3.55 8.63 -0.50
N SER A 119 3.45 7.39 -0.06
CA SER A 119 3.16 6.22 -0.87
C SER A 119 2.11 5.36 -0.17
N LEU A 120 1.27 4.67 -0.95
CA LEU A 120 0.15 3.91 -0.43
C LEU A 120 -0.14 2.64 -1.24
N VAL A 121 -0.78 1.68 -0.58
CA VAL A 121 -1.49 0.54 -1.18
C VAL A 121 -2.86 0.46 -0.52
N LEU A 122 -3.93 0.46 -1.31
CA LEU A 122 -5.31 0.31 -0.88
C LEU A 122 -5.94 -0.91 -1.57
N LEU A 123 -6.39 -1.89 -0.79
CA LEU A 123 -7.20 -3.00 -1.27
C LEU A 123 -8.68 -2.66 -1.10
N ASP A 124 -9.47 -2.68 -2.17
CA ASP A 124 -10.93 -2.75 -2.15
C ASP A 124 -11.35 -4.22 -2.30
N LYS A 125 -11.69 -4.86 -1.18
CA LYS A 125 -12.09 -6.28 -1.07
C LYS A 125 -13.37 -6.57 -1.86
N VAL A 126 -14.28 -5.60 -1.94
CA VAL A 126 -15.59 -5.77 -2.61
C VAL A 126 -15.42 -5.71 -4.13
N ARG A 127 -14.69 -4.71 -4.64
CA ARG A 127 -14.39 -4.64 -6.08
C ARG A 127 -13.23 -5.52 -6.52
N ARG A 128 -12.53 -6.12 -5.55
CA ARG A 128 -11.36 -6.97 -5.77
C ARG A 128 -10.29 -6.22 -6.58
N ARG A 129 -9.96 -5.01 -6.12
CA ARG A 129 -8.96 -4.13 -6.75
C ARG A 129 -7.89 -3.74 -5.75
N VAL A 130 -6.64 -3.73 -6.21
CA VAL A 130 -5.51 -3.20 -5.45
C VAL A 130 -5.04 -1.93 -6.11
N TYR A 131 -5.25 -0.81 -5.43
CA TYR A 131 -4.77 0.51 -5.80
C TYR A 131 -3.42 0.77 -5.16
N PHE A 132 -2.49 1.42 -5.86
CA PHE A 132 -1.21 1.81 -5.30
C PHE A 132 -0.63 3.02 -6.02
N GLY A 133 0.08 3.86 -5.29
CA GLY A 133 0.55 5.13 -5.83
C GLY A 133 1.40 5.89 -4.84
N ARG A 134 1.90 7.04 -5.29
CA ARG A 134 2.76 7.93 -4.51
C ARG A 134 2.52 9.38 -4.91
N ASP A 135 2.99 10.29 -4.06
CA ASP A 135 2.88 11.72 -4.29
C ASP A 135 3.55 12.16 -5.59
N CYS A 136 3.10 13.28 -6.17
CA CYS A 136 3.54 13.79 -7.47
C CYS A 136 5.04 14.15 -7.53
N PHE A 137 5.69 14.41 -6.38
CA PHE A 137 7.13 14.61 -6.32
C PHE A 137 7.89 13.29 -6.17
N GLY A 138 7.19 12.23 -5.76
CA GLY A 138 7.73 10.91 -5.56
C GLY A 138 8.82 10.88 -4.49
N ARG A 139 8.57 11.49 -3.34
CA ARG A 139 9.57 11.55 -2.25
C ARG A 139 9.69 10.23 -1.51
N ASN A 140 8.57 9.52 -1.35
CA ASN A 140 8.57 8.21 -0.72
C ASN A 140 8.71 7.11 -1.77
N SER A 141 9.73 6.27 -1.63
CA SER A 141 9.96 5.16 -2.55
C SER A 141 8.77 4.20 -2.58
N LEU A 142 8.44 3.76 -3.78
CA LEU A 142 7.51 2.68 -4.04
C LEU A 142 7.97 1.99 -5.32
N LEU A 143 8.52 0.79 -5.15
CA LEU A 143 9.07 -0.04 -6.20
C LEU A 143 7.99 -0.98 -6.71
N VAL A 144 7.97 -1.21 -8.02
CA VAL A 144 7.13 -2.23 -8.65
C VAL A 144 8.01 -3.21 -9.41
N ALA A 145 7.76 -4.49 -9.22
CA ALA A 145 8.34 -5.57 -10.00
C ALA A 145 7.23 -6.47 -10.54
N VAL A 146 7.31 -6.80 -11.83
CA VAL A 146 6.34 -7.66 -12.52
C VAL A 146 7.03 -8.95 -12.92
N SER A 147 6.33 -10.07 -12.75
CA SER A 147 6.85 -11.41 -12.98
C SER A 147 5.82 -12.37 -13.57
N GLU A 148 6.24 -13.62 -13.76
CA GLU A 148 5.33 -14.70 -14.12
C GLU A 148 4.33 -14.99 -12.99
N ASP A 149 4.77 -14.98 -11.74
CA ASP A 149 3.94 -15.31 -10.57
C ASP A 149 2.97 -14.18 -10.18
N GLY A 150 3.36 -12.93 -10.40
CA GLY A 150 2.59 -11.79 -9.92
C GLY A 150 3.31 -10.44 -9.99
N ILE A 151 2.72 -9.46 -9.28
CA ILE A 151 3.23 -8.10 -9.12
C ILE A 151 3.64 -7.90 -7.66
N VAL A 152 4.83 -7.36 -7.46
CA VAL A 152 5.32 -6.91 -6.15
C VAL A 152 5.29 -5.39 -6.13
N VAL A 153 4.70 -4.81 -5.09
CA VAL A 153 4.75 -3.37 -4.79
C VAL A 153 5.38 -3.21 -3.41
N SER A 154 6.53 -2.55 -3.30
CA SER A 154 7.23 -2.43 -2.02
C SER A 154 8.01 -1.14 -1.89
N SER A 155 8.06 -0.60 -0.68
CA SER A 155 8.90 0.55 -0.34
C SER A 155 10.41 0.25 -0.34
N ALA A 156 10.77 -1.03 -0.20
CA ALA A 156 12.14 -1.53 -0.23
C ALA A 156 12.15 -3.00 -0.67
N LEU A 157 12.99 -3.33 -1.66
CA LEU A 157 13.21 -4.70 -2.09
C LEU A 157 14.65 -5.10 -1.79
N GLY A 158 14.85 -6.37 -1.41
CA GLY A 158 16.19 -6.92 -1.26
C GLY A 158 16.86 -7.16 -2.61
N ASN A 159 18.20 -7.13 -2.63
CA ASN A 159 19.02 -7.30 -3.83
C ASN A 159 18.78 -8.61 -4.62
N LYS A 160 18.09 -9.58 -4.00
CA LYS A 160 17.80 -10.90 -4.59
C LYS A 160 16.50 -10.95 -5.40
N VAL A 161 15.67 -9.91 -5.37
CA VAL A 161 14.51 -9.82 -6.26
C VAL A 161 15.03 -9.44 -7.66
N GLN A 162 15.52 -10.44 -8.42
CA GLN A 162 16.21 -10.29 -9.71
C GLN A 162 15.33 -9.78 -10.88
N GLN A 163 14.09 -9.43 -10.60
CA GLN A 163 13.15 -8.94 -11.61
C GLN A 163 13.49 -7.49 -11.99
N LYS A 164 13.07 -7.06 -13.19
CA LYS A 164 13.10 -5.64 -13.62
C LYS A 164 12.24 -4.81 -12.66
N THR A 165 12.84 -4.43 -11.55
CA THR A 165 12.26 -3.54 -10.56
C THR A 165 12.38 -2.12 -11.09
N VAL A 166 11.28 -1.39 -11.06
CA VAL A 166 11.25 0.03 -11.40
C VAL A 166 10.69 0.82 -10.24
N GLU A 167 11.17 2.06 -10.08
CA GLU A 167 10.49 3.02 -9.23
C GLU A 167 9.14 3.36 -9.87
N LEU A 168 8.04 3.28 -9.11
CA LEU A 168 6.72 3.60 -9.62
C LEU A 168 6.70 5.06 -10.10
N PRO A 169 6.33 5.34 -11.37
CA PRO A 169 6.23 6.71 -11.84
C PRO A 169 5.16 7.48 -11.05
N PRO A 170 5.41 8.73 -10.63
CA PRO A 170 4.47 9.53 -9.86
C PRO A 170 3.37 10.16 -10.75
N ASN A 171 2.75 9.35 -11.62
CA ASN A 171 1.78 9.81 -12.62
C ASN A 171 0.33 9.75 -12.13
N GLY A 172 0.06 9.10 -10.99
CA GLY A 172 -1.29 8.89 -10.48
C GLY A 172 -1.37 7.71 -9.52
N ILE A 173 -2.60 7.23 -9.32
CA ILE A 173 -2.91 6.02 -8.56
C ILE A 173 -3.15 4.90 -9.57
N TYR A 174 -2.29 3.90 -9.55
CA TYR A 174 -2.43 2.72 -10.38
C TYR A 174 -3.38 1.74 -9.71
N TYR A 175 -4.00 0.86 -10.50
CA TYR A 175 -4.71 -0.27 -9.94
C TYR A 175 -4.55 -1.55 -10.75
N VAL A 176 -4.72 -2.67 -10.07
CA VAL A 176 -4.83 -4.01 -10.65
C VAL A 176 -6.20 -4.58 -10.28
N ASP A 177 -6.92 -5.09 -11.28
CA ASP A 177 -8.21 -5.76 -11.08
C ASP A 177 -7.97 -7.27 -10.92
N LEU A 178 -8.31 -7.81 -9.75
CA LEU A 178 -8.11 -9.23 -9.44
C LEU A 178 -9.16 -10.13 -10.11
N THR A 179 -10.16 -9.55 -10.78
CA THR A 179 -11.15 -10.29 -11.57
C THR A 179 -10.67 -10.56 -13.00
N GLU A 180 -9.61 -9.87 -13.45
CA GLU A 180 -8.99 -10.10 -14.74
C GLU A 180 -8.00 -11.28 -14.68
N ASP A 181 -7.94 -12.07 -15.76
CA ASP A 181 -7.01 -13.20 -15.88
C ASP A 181 -5.55 -12.70 -15.97
N ASN A 182 -5.36 -11.54 -16.61
CA ASN A 182 -4.07 -10.86 -16.71
C ASN A 182 -4.02 -9.75 -15.66
N LEU A 183 -2.90 -9.66 -14.93
CA LEU A 183 -2.66 -8.55 -14.00
C LEU A 183 -2.12 -7.35 -14.78
N ASP A 184 -3.03 -6.63 -15.45
CA ASP A 184 -2.70 -5.40 -16.15
C ASP A 184 -2.66 -4.22 -15.15
N LEU A 185 -1.66 -3.34 -15.31
CA LEU A 185 -1.58 -2.10 -14.54
C LEU A 185 -2.39 -1.02 -15.25
N HIS A 186 -3.47 -0.60 -14.61
CA HIS A 186 -4.30 0.53 -15.02
C HIS A 186 -3.92 1.79 -14.23
N ILE A 187 -4.29 2.98 -14.73
CA ILE A 187 -4.10 4.28 -14.06
C ILE A 187 -5.39 5.09 -14.06
#